data_AF-A0A7V0Q5E3-F1
#
_entry.id   AF-A0A7V0Q5E3-F1
#
_cell.length_a   1.000
_cell.length_b   1.000
_cell.length_c   1.000
_cell.angle_alpha   90.00
_cell.angle_beta   90.00
_cell.angle_gamma   90.00
#
_symmetry.space_group_name_H-M   'P 1'
#
loop_
_entity.id
_entity.type
_entity.pdbx_description
1 polymer ?
#
loop_
_entity_poly.entity_id
_entity_poly.type
_entity_poly.pdbx_seq_one_letter_code
_entity_poly.pdbx_strand_id
1 'polypeptide(L)'
;MDEHTIEQADENTNEQAIEPEIVESAVTQPTKVIRIASMTRAMLEEVRQAPLDEAGRIRLLAIYTRTLEELKEVLSDDLREELDDVFLPLTSQIPSESELRIAQAQLVGWLEGLFHGIQASLWTQQMAAQAQLQEVRSRKSLEAPDVSPGQYL
;
A
#
# COMPACT_ATOMS: atom_id res chain seq x y z
N MET A 1 2.80 -44.04 -42.50
CA MET A 1 1.35 -43.83 -42.53
C MET A 1 0.88 -43.93 -41.09
N ASP A 2 0.58 -42.84 -40.37
CA ASP A 2 0.22 -41.50 -40.83
C ASP A 2 0.66 -40.41 -39.83
N GLU A 3 0.99 -39.26 -40.42
CA GLU A 3 1.10 -37.94 -39.80
C GLU A 3 -0.23 -37.53 -39.16
N HIS A 4 -0.19 -36.82 -38.02
CA HIS A 4 -1.05 -35.67 -37.76
C HIS A 4 -0.36 -34.67 -36.80
N THR A 5 0.44 -33.85 -37.45
CA THR A 5 0.75 -32.43 -37.23
C THR A 5 -0.32 -31.58 -36.52
N ILE A 6 0.15 -30.85 -35.49
CA ILE A 6 -0.22 -29.50 -35.00
C ILE A 6 -1.61 -29.29 -34.38
N GLU A 7 -1.61 -28.98 -33.08
CA GLU A 7 -2.23 -27.73 -32.58
C GLU A 7 -1.49 -27.25 -31.32
N GLN A 8 -0.50 -26.38 -31.53
CA GLN A 8 -0.02 -25.47 -30.49
C GLN A 8 -1.06 -24.35 -30.38
N ALA A 9 -1.82 -24.33 -29.30
CA ALA A 9 -2.54 -23.15 -28.89
C ALA A 9 -1.60 -22.30 -28.03
N ASP A 10 -1.03 -21.28 -28.67
CA ASP A 10 -0.56 -20.08 -27.99
C ASP A 10 -1.72 -19.44 -27.22
N GLU A 11 -1.59 -19.35 -25.89
CA GLU A 11 -2.16 -18.23 -25.14
C GLU A 11 -1.09 -17.67 -24.20
N ASN A 12 -0.15 -16.96 -24.83
CA ASN A 12 0.42 -15.77 -24.25
C ASN A 12 -0.69 -14.72 -24.11
N THR A 13 -1.24 -14.55 -22.91
CA THR A 13 -1.59 -13.25 -22.31
C THR A 13 -1.99 -13.52 -20.87
N ASN A 14 -1.04 -13.33 -19.95
CA ASN A 14 -1.41 -12.71 -18.69
C ASN A 14 -0.33 -11.74 -18.21
N GLU A 15 -0.11 -10.70 -19.01
CA GLU A 15 0.11 -9.35 -18.47
C GLU A 15 -1.17 -8.91 -17.74
N GLN A 16 -1.60 -9.61 -16.69
CA GLN A 16 -2.51 -9.03 -15.71
C GLN A 16 -1.63 -8.20 -14.78
N ALA A 17 -1.69 -6.90 -15.05
CA ALA A 17 -1.75 -5.84 -14.06
C ALA A 17 -1.36 -6.29 -12.64
N ILE A 18 -0.31 -5.67 -12.10
CA ILE A 18 -0.05 -5.56 -10.67
C ILE A 18 -1.41 -5.52 -9.94
N GLU A 19 -1.76 -6.61 -9.24
CA GLU A 19 -3.14 -6.78 -8.79
C GLU A 19 -3.54 -5.63 -7.87
N PRO A 20 -4.64 -4.92 -8.16
CA PRO A 20 -5.21 -3.97 -7.21
C PRO A 20 -5.61 -4.65 -5.90
N GLU A 21 -5.76 -5.99 -5.89
CA GLU A 21 -6.27 -6.79 -4.78
C GLU A 21 -5.50 -6.60 -3.45
N ILE A 22 -4.17 -6.40 -3.48
CA ILE A 22 -3.37 -6.23 -2.25
C ILE A 22 -3.56 -4.83 -1.67
N VAL A 23 -3.58 -3.81 -2.53
CA VAL A 23 -3.87 -2.43 -2.10
C VAL A 23 -5.33 -2.35 -1.65
N GLU A 24 -6.25 -3.02 -2.34
CA GLU A 24 -7.65 -3.16 -1.97
C GLU A 24 -7.84 -3.91 -0.64
N SER A 25 -7.00 -4.90 -0.33
CA SER A 25 -7.10 -5.69 0.92
C SER A 25 -6.85 -4.85 2.18
N ALA A 26 -5.98 -3.84 2.09
CA ALA A 26 -5.69 -2.91 3.19
C ALA A 26 -6.57 -1.66 3.11
N VAL A 27 -6.83 -1.16 1.90
CA VAL A 27 -7.50 0.12 1.66
C VAL A 27 -8.43 0.03 0.45
N THR A 28 -9.73 0.20 0.71
CA THR A 28 -10.77 0.14 -0.34
C THR A 28 -10.75 1.34 -1.29
N GLN A 29 -10.27 2.50 -0.84
CA GLN A 29 -10.19 3.73 -1.66
C GLN A 29 -8.82 4.41 -1.53
N PRO A 30 -7.78 3.92 -2.22
CA PRO A 30 -6.40 4.41 -2.07
C PRO A 30 -6.26 5.90 -2.34
N THR A 31 -6.96 6.42 -3.36
CA THR A 31 -6.92 7.84 -3.72
C THR A 31 -7.52 8.73 -2.63
N LYS A 32 -8.55 8.27 -1.89
CA LYS A 32 -9.15 9.03 -0.77
C LYS A 32 -8.13 9.15 0.37
N VAL A 33 -7.44 8.06 0.72
CA VAL A 33 -6.39 8.07 1.76
C VAL A 33 -5.24 9.00 1.40
N ILE A 34 -4.78 8.98 0.14
CA ILE A 34 -3.70 9.89 -0.30
C ILE A 34 -4.12 11.37 -0.15
N ARG A 35 -5.34 11.73 -0.57
CA ARG A 35 -5.85 13.11 -0.40
C ARG A 35 -5.92 13.50 1.08
N ILE A 36 -6.39 12.60 1.94
CA ILE A 36 -6.43 12.81 3.40
C ILE A 36 -5.01 13.02 3.96
N ALA A 37 -4.05 12.19 3.57
CA ALA A 37 -2.66 12.30 4.02
C ALA A 37 -2.03 13.63 3.61
N SER A 38 -2.23 14.05 2.36
CA SER A 38 -1.75 15.36 1.87
C SER A 38 -2.39 16.52 2.62
N MET A 39 -3.71 16.48 2.84
CA MET A 39 -4.43 17.51 3.59
C MET A 39 -3.92 17.60 5.04
N THR A 40 -3.76 16.47 5.72
CA THR A 40 -3.28 16.41 7.11
C THR A 40 -1.87 16.96 7.22
N ARG A 41 -0.97 16.61 6.30
CA ARG A 41 0.39 17.14 6.26
C ARG A 41 0.41 18.67 6.07
N ALA A 42 -0.40 19.18 5.14
CA ALA A 42 -0.50 20.62 4.90
C ALA A 42 -1.02 21.38 6.13
N MET A 43 -2.01 20.83 6.83
CA MET A 43 -2.50 21.41 8.09
C MET A 43 -1.45 21.39 9.19
N LEU A 44 -0.73 20.27 9.36
CA LEU A 44 0.33 20.18 10.36
C LEU A 44 1.42 21.23 10.11
N GLU A 45 1.75 21.48 8.85
CA GLU A 45 2.72 22.50 8.46
C GLU A 45 2.21 23.92 8.76
N GLU A 46 0.95 24.22 8.44
CA GLU A 46 0.34 25.53 8.75
C GLU A 46 0.38 25.83 10.26
N VAL A 47 0.03 24.85 11.08
CA VAL A 47 0.00 24.99 12.56
C VAL A 47 1.40 25.10 13.16
N ARG A 48 2.45 24.73 12.42
CA ARG A 48 3.85 24.98 12.81
C ARG A 48 4.30 26.40 12.51
N GLN A 49 3.70 27.05 11.52
CA GLN A 49 4.13 28.36 11.04
C GLN A 49 3.54 29.52 11.83
N ALA A 50 2.30 29.37 12.32
CA ALA A 50 1.61 30.43 13.07
C ALA A 50 0.85 29.88 14.28
N PRO A 51 0.77 30.64 15.39
CA PRO A 51 -0.01 30.26 16.56
C PRO A 51 -1.51 30.26 16.24
N LEU A 52 -2.26 29.35 16.88
CA LEU A 52 -3.70 29.27 16.73
C LEU A 52 -4.43 29.98 17.86
N ASP A 53 -5.50 30.69 17.51
CA ASP A 53 -6.48 31.13 18.48
C ASP A 53 -7.41 29.98 18.89
N GLU A 54 -8.29 30.23 19.85
CA GLU A 54 -9.24 29.23 20.36
C GLU A 54 -10.18 28.70 19.27
N ALA A 55 -10.69 29.58 18.41
CA ALA A 55 -11.55 29.19 17.30
C ALA A 55 -10.83 28.28 16.30
N GLY A 56 -9.56 28.60 15.98
CA GLY A 56 -8.68 27.78 15.15
C GLY A 56 -8.44 26.41 15.76
N ARG A 57 -8.19 26.32 17.07
CA ARG A 57 -8.00 25.03 17.77
C ARG A 57 -9.27 24.16 17.75
N ILE A 58 -10.44 24.76 17.97
CA ILE A 58 -11.74 24.05 17.88
C ILE A 58 -11.97 23.53 16.46
N ARG A 59 -11.70 24.37 15.45
CA ARG A 59 -11.82 23.97 14.04
C ARG A 59 -10.88 22.81 13.71
N LEU A 60 -9.64 22.87 14.19
CA LEU A 60 -8.61 21.87 13.93
C LEU A 60 -8.95 20.53 14.59
N LEU A 61 -9.47 20.55 15.82
CA LEU A 61 -9.98 19.37 16.50
C LEU A 61 -11.09 18.70 15.68
N ALA A 62 -12.08 19.48 15.24
CA ALA A 62 -13.18 18.94 14.44
C ALA A 62 -12.71 18.32 13.13
N ILE A 63 -11.73 18.93 12.45
CA ILE A 63 -11.13 18.38 11.24
C ILE A 63 -10.38 17.08 11.55
N TYR A 64 -9.59 17.03 12.63
CA TYR A 64 -8.87 15.84 13.04
C TYR A 64 -9.82 14.67 13.32
N THR A 65 -10.87 14.88 14.13
CA THR A 65 -11.85 13.83 14.45
C THR A 65 -12.53 13.31 13.19
N ARG A 66 -13.00 14.20 12.32
CA ARG A 66 -13.61 13.80 11.05
C ARG A 66 -12.63 13.06 10.14
N THR A 67 -11.35 13.44 10.15
CA THR A 67 -10.33 12.78 9.35
C THR A 67 -10.12 11.32 9.78
N LEU A 68 -10.12 11.05 11.08
CA LEU A 68 -10.06 9.69 11.60
C LEU A 68 -11.29 8.86 11.18
N GLU A 69 -12.49 9.44 11.28
CA GLU A 69 -13.73 8.77 10.84
C GLU A 69 -13.67 8.43 9.33
N GLU A 70 -13.29 9.39 8.49
CA GLU A 70 -13.18 9.21 7.04
C GLU A 70 -12.10 8.19 6.64
N LEU A 71 -11.04 8.05 7.45
CA LEU A 71 -10.04 6.99 7.28
C LEU A 71 -10.62 5.63 7.63
N LYS A 72 -11.34 5.50 8.75
CA LYS A 72 -11.95 4.23 9.15
C LYS A 72 -12.91 3.68 8.10
N GLU A 73 -13.61 4.54 7.36
CA GLU A 73 -14.48 4.11 6.26
C GLU A 73 -13.75 3.39 5.13
N VAL A 74 -12.45 3.67 4.93
CA VAL A 74 -11.69 3.16 3.78
C VAL A 74 -10.65 2.12 4.14
N LEU A 75 -10.30 1.98 5.43
CA LEU A 75 -9.38 0.97 5.94
C LEU A 75 -10.05 -0.40 6.10
N SER A 76 -9.26 -1.46 6.03
CA SER A 76 -9.66 -2.81 6.45
C SER A 76 -9.96 -2.88 7.96
N ASP A 77 -10.63 -3.94 8.40
CA ASP A 77 -10.95 -4.12 9.82
C ASP A 77 -9.69 -4.15 10.71
N ASP A 78 -8.67 -4.91 10.32
CA ASP A 78 -7.41 -4.99 11.05
C ASP A 78 -6.75 -3.60 11.23
N LEU A 79 -6.74 -2.78 10.17
CA LEU A 79 -6.17 -1.44 10.23
C LEU A 79 -7.06 -0.45 10.98
N ARG A 80 -8.39 -0.66 11.01
CA ARG A 80 -9.30 0.11 11.87
C ARG A 80 -9.00 -0.17 13.34
N GLU A 81 -8.84 -1.43 13.71
CA GLU A 81 -8.50 -1.84 15.08
C GLU A 81 -7.13 -1.27 15.49
N GLU A 82 -6.12 -1.40 14.63
CA GLU A 82 -4.80 -0.81 14.87
C GLU A 82 -4.87 0.72 15.07
N LEU A 83 -5.65 1.41 14.23
CA LEU A 83 -5.86 2.85 14.36
C LEU A 83 -6.47 3.20 15.72
N ASP A 84 -7.46 2.44 16.18
CA ASP A 84 -8.11 2.69 17.47
C ASP A 84 -7.20 2.39 18.67
N ASP A 85 -6.31 1.41 18.57
CA ASP A 85 -5.34 1.09 19.62
C ASP A 85 -4.22 2.12 19.72
N VAL A 86 -3.77 2.68 18.59
CA VAL A 86 -2.64 3.61 18.53
C VAL A 86 -3.06 5.05 18.82
N PHE A 87 -4.26 5.46 18.40
CA PHE A 87 -4.71 6.84 18.49
C PHE A 87 -5.51 7.10 19.77
N LEU A 88 -4.84 7.74 20.74
CA LEU A 88 -5.49 8.15 21.98
C LEU A 88 -6.45 9.34 21.74
N PRO A 89 -7.70 9.29 22.25
CA PRO A 89 -8.64 10.39 22.11
C PRO A 89 -8.15 11.67 22.81
N LEU A 90 -8.33 12.82 22.15
CA LEU A 90 -8.17 14.12 22.79
C LEU A 90 -9.34 14.33 23.78
N THR A 91 -9.04 14.39 25.07
CA THR A 91 -10.05 14.43 26.15
C THR A 91 -10.49 15.84 26.54
N SER A 92 -9.70 16.86 26.21
CA SER A 92 -10.06 18.26 26.44
C SER A 92 -11.07 18.73 25.40
N GLN A 93 -12.09 19.48 25.84
CA GLN A 93 -13.03 20.14 24.93
C GLN A 93 -12.31 21.12 23.99
N ILE A 94 -11.24 21.75 24.47
CA ILE A 94 -10.38 22.65 23.69
C ILE A 94 -8.93 22.24 23.96
N PRO A 95 -8.38 21.32 23.16
CA PRO A 95 -6.99 20.90 23.30
C PRO A 95 -6.05 22.09 23.11
N SER A 96 -4.90 22.02 23.77
CA SER A 96 -3.79 22.92 23.53
C SER A 96 -3.27 22.78 22.10
N GLU A 97 -2.61 23.82 21.61
CA GLU A 97 -1.99 23.78 20.28
C GLU A 97 -0.95 22.65 20.18
N SER A 98 -0.18 22.42 21.25
CA SER A 98 0.79 21.33 21.31
C SER A 98 0.14 19.95 21.19
N GLU A 99 -0.99 19.72 21.86
CA GLU A 99 -1.75 18.45 21.74
C GLU A 99 -2.22 18.23 20.31
N LEU A 100 -2.77 19.27 19.64
CA LEU A 100 -3.23 19.17 18.26
C LEU A 100 -2.07 18.89 17.28
N ARG A 101 -0.92 19.55 17.47
CA ARG A 101 0.28 19.30 16.66
C ARG A 101 0.78 17.87 16.82
N ILE A 102 0.81 17.34 18.05
CA ILE A 102 1.24 15.96 18.32
C ILE A 102 0.27 14.97 17.68
N ALA A 103 -1.04 15.17 17.87
CA ALA A 103 -2.06 14.30 17.29
C ALA A 103 -2.00 14.26 15.75
N GLN A 104 -1.80 15.42 15.10
CA GLN A 104 -1.61 15.46 13.65
C GLN A 104 -0.29 14.85 13.19
N ALA A 105 0.80 15.09 13.92
CA ALA A 105 2.09 14.48 13.58
C ALA A 105 2.03 12.94 13.68
N GLN A 106 1.33 12.41 14.69
CA GLN A 106 1.04 10.98 14.81
C GLN A 106 0.27 10.47 13.60
N LEU A 107 -0.78 11.19 13.18
CA LEU A 107 -1.59 10.82 12.01
C LEU A 107 -0.77 10.79 10.72
N VAL A 108 0.03 11.83 10.47
CA VAL A 108 0.92 11.89 9.30
C VAL A 108 1.92 10.72 9.32
N GLY A 109 2.57 10.48 10.46
CA GLY A 109 3.55 9.40 10.58
C GLY A 109 2.95 8.01 10.40
N TRP A 110 1.77 7.76 10.96
CA TRP A 110 1.08 6.49 10.78
C TRP A 110 0.69 6.25 9.31
N LEU A 111 0.15 7.29 8.63
CA LEU A 111 -0.17 7.20 7.20
C LEU A 111 1.07 6.96 6.33
N GLU A 112 2.20 7.59 6.64
CA GLU A 112 3.48 7.30 5.97
C GLU A 112 3.92 5.84 6.18
N GLY A 113 3.80 5.34 7.41
CA GLY A 113 4.07 3.95 7.75
C GLY A 113 3.20 2.97 6.97
N LEU A 114 1.90 3.24 6.87
CA LEU A 114 0.95 2.47 6.08
C LEU A 114 1.37 2.40 4.61
N PHE A 115 1.69 3.54 3.99
CA PHE A 115 2.13 3.56 2.59
C PHE A 115 3.43 2.80 2.37
N HIS A 116 4.42 2.95 3.26
CA HIS A 116 5.65 2.19 3.18
C HIS A 116 5.42 0.68 3.36
N GLY A 117 4.52 0.27 4.27
CA GLY A 117 4.16 -1.14 4.47
C GLY A 117 3.53 -1.76 3.22
N ILE A 118 2.58 -1.06 2.59
CA ILE A 118 1.97 -1.48 1.33
C ILE A 118 3.03 -1.63 0.23
N GLN A 119 3.92 -0.63 0.08
CA GLN A 119 5.00 -0.67 -0.92
C GLN A 119 5.99 -1.82 -0.67
N ALA A 120 6.37 -2.07 0.58
CA ALA A 120 7.28 -3.16 0.94
C ALA A 120 6.68 -4.54 0.66
N SER A 121 5.38 -4.73 0.92
CA SER A 121 4.65 -5.95 0.57
C SER A 121 4.66 -6.20 -0.93
N LEU A 122 4.33 -5.17 -1.72
CA LEU A 122 4.33 -5.25 -3.20
C LEU A 122 5.72 -5.61 -3.75
N TRP A 123 6.77 -4.97 -3.24
CA TRP A 123 8.15 -5.28 -3.66
C TRP A 123 8.53 -6.72 -3.35
N THR A 124 8.19 -7.21 -2.17
CA THR A 124 8.50 -8.59 -1.73
C THR A 124 7.84 -9.61 -2.65
N GLN A 125 6.57 -9.38 -3.00
CA GLN A 125 5.83 -10.25 -3.91
C GLN A 125 6.41 -10.22 -5.33
N GLN A 126 6.77 -9.04 -5.84
CA GLN A 126 7.40 -8.91 -7.15
C GLN A 126 8.73 -9.68 -7.21
N MET A 127 9.56 -9.61 -6.17
CA MET A 127 10.82 -10.35 -6.08
C MET A 127 10.59 -11.87 -6.02
N ALA A 128 9.61 -12.32 -5.25
CA ALA A 128 9.24 -13.74 -5.16
C ALA A 128 8.74 -14.29 -6.50
N ALA A 129 7.87 -13.54 -7.19
CA ALA A 129 7.38 -13.91 -8.53
C ALA A 129 8.52 -13.99 -9.55
N GLN A 130 9.47 -13.04 -9.52
CA GLN A 130 10.65 -13.07 -10.39
C GLN A 130 11.55 -14.29 -10.11
N ALA A 131 11.76 -14.64 -8.84
CA ALA A 131 12.55 -15.81 -8.46
C ALA A 131 11.91 -17.12 -8.96
N GLN A 132 10.58 -17.25 -8.83
CA GLN A 132 9.84 -18.40 -9.35
C GLN A 132 9.98 -18.54 -10.88
N LEU A 133 9.90 -17.43 -11.62
CA LEU A 133 10.08 -17.44 -13.08
C LEU A 133 11.50 -17.87 -13.48
N GLN A 134 12.52 -17.43 -12.74
CA GLN A 134 13.90 -17.86 -12.97
C GLN A 134 14.06 -19.35 -12.70
N GLU A 135 13.48 -19.86 -11.61
CA GLU A 135 13.52 -21.29 -11.28
C GLU A 135 12.88 -22.17 -12.38
N VAL A 136 11.72 -21.77 -12.90
CA VAL A 136 11.06 -22.49 -14.01
C VAL A 136 11.91 -22.46 -15.28
N ARG A 137 12.54 -21.31 -15.60
CA ARG A 137 13.45 -21.20 -16.75
C ARG A 137 14.68 -22.09 -16.58
N SER A 138 15.29 -22.11 -15.39
CA SER A 138 16.43 -22.98 -15.07
C SER A 138 16.05 -24.46 -15.17
N ARG A 139 14.91 -24.87 -14.63
CA ARG A 139 14.41 -26.25 -14.76
C ARG A 139 14.18 -26.64 -16.23
N LYS A 140 13.51 -25.79 -17.02
CA LYS A 140 13.32 -26.02 -18.46
C LYS A 140 14.64 -26.11 -19.24
N SER A 141 15.66 -25.31 -18.86
CA SER A 141 16.97 -25.39 -19.50
C SER A 141 17.76 -26.66 -19.16
N LEU A 142 17.50 -27.27 -18.01
CA LEU A 142 18.11 -28.54 -17.58
C LEU A 142 17.42 -29.78 -18.19
N GLU A 143 16.18 -29.63 -18.65
CA GLU A 143 15.37 -30.70 -19.25
C GLU A 143 15.49 -30.76 -20.78
N ALA A 144 16.19 -29.79 -21.41
CA ALA A 144 16.55 -29.87 -22.82
C ALA A 144 17.60 -30.97 -23.02
N PRO A 145 17.36 -31.99 -23.87
CA PRO A 145 18.34 -33.05 -24.09
C PRO A 145 19.59 -32.44 -24.72
N ASP A 146 20.75 -32.79 -24.16
CA ASP A 146 22.05 -32.58 -24.80
C ASP A 146 22.06 -33.33 -26.13
N VAL A 147 21.66 -32.65 -27.21
CA VAL A 147 21.92 -33.11 -28.56
C VAL A 147 23.40 -32.82 -28.83
N SER A 148 24.27 -33.60 -28.18
CA SER A 148 25.68 -33.70 -28.54
C SER A 148 25.73 -34.06 -30.03
N PRO A 149 26.23 -33.17 -30.92
CA PRO A 149 26.33 -33.49 -32.34
C PRO A 149 27.35 -34.62 -32.48
N GLY A 150 26.80 -35.82 -32.67
CA GLY A 150 27.56 -37.04 -32.90
C GLY A 150 28.53 -36.83 -34.05
N GLN A 151 29.80 -36.84 -33.68
CA GLN A 151 30.95 -36.91 -34.56
C GLN A 151 30.86 -38.22 -35.36
N TYR A 152 30.33 -38.14 -36.58
CA TYR A 152 30.44 -39.22 -37.56
C TYR A 152 31.63 -38.93 -38.46
N LEU A 153 32.50 -39.96 -38.49
CA LEU A 153 33.74 -40.17 -39.25
C LEU A 153 33.80 -39.53 -40.64
#